data_AF-A0A4Y9QEW3-F1
#
_entry.id   AF-A0A4Y9QEW3-F1
#
_cell.length_a   1.000
_cell.length_b   1.000
_cell.length_c   1.000
_cell.angle_alpha   90.00
_cell.angle_beta   90.00
_cell.angle_gamma   90.00
#
_symmetry.space_group_name_H-M   'P 1'
#
loop_
_entity.id
_entity.type
_entity.pdbx_description
1 polymer ?
#
loop_
_entity_poly.entity_id
_entity_poly.type
_entity_poly.pdbx_seq_one_letter_code
_entity_poly.pdbx_strand_id
1 'polypeptide(L)'
;MARTVSRQAAALTKARERRRALDAARDEHDRRIEQATAEALVALEARSEAEQALAAATAALGETLRTLLAEGVPAERAAGLLELDTAEVRRLMKAADRPSPAAAKPVATLTS
;
A
#
# COMPACT_ATOMS: atom_id res chain seq x y z
N MET A 1 58.04 -30.95 -6.91
CA MET A 1 56.93 -30.75 -5.95
C MET A 1 56.66 -29.26 -5.62
N ALA A 2 57.67 -28.43 -5.32
CA ALA A 2 57.47 -27.00 -5.00
C ALA A 2 56.69 -26.19 -6.07
N ARG A 3 56.92 -26.44 -7.36
CA ARG A 3 56.20 -25.77 -8.47
C ARG A 3 54.70 -26.09 -8.49
N THR A 4 54.31 -27.30 -8.07
CA THR A 4 52.91 -27.74 -8.00
C THR A 4 52.19 -27.09 -6.81
N VAL A 5 52.86 -27.02 -5.65
CA VAL A 5 52.35 -26.34 -4.46
C VAL A 5 52.15 -24.84 -4.72
N SER A 6 53.09 -24.19 -5.43
CA SER A 6 52.97 -22.79 -5.85
C SER A 6 51.79 -22.55 -6.81
N ARG A 7 51.56 -23.43 -7.79
CA ARG A 7 50.40 -23.35 -8.68
C ARG A 7 49.08 -23.55 -7.94
N GLN A 8 49.04 -24.46 -6.98
CA GLN A 8 47.85 -24.70 -6.15
C GLN A 8 47.55 -23.50 -5.25
N ALA A 9 48.57 -22.87 -4.66
CA ALA A 9 48.40 -21.65 -3.88
C ALA A 9 47.84 -20.50 -4.72
N ALA A 10 48.38 -20.29 -5.94
CA ALA A 10 47.87 -19.28 -6.86
C ALA A 10 46.42 -19.55 -7.29
N ALA A 11 46.08 -20.82 -7.57
CA ALA A 11 44.72 -21.22 -7.92
C ALA A 11 43.74 -20.97 -6.76
N LEU A 12 44.13 -21.26 -5.51
CA LEU A 12 43.33 -20.98 -4.32
C LEU A 12 43.11 -19.48 -4.10
N THR A 13 44.13 -18.65 -4.30
CA THR A 13 43.99 -17.19 -4.22
C THR A 13 42.98 -16.69 -5.25
N LYS A 14 43.11 -17.09 -6.51
CA LYS A 14 42.19 -16.71 -7.58
C LYS A 14 40.75 -17.20 -7.32
N ALA A 15 40.60 -18.40 -6.76
CA ALA A 15 39.29 -18.93 -6.38
C ALA A 15 38.65 -18.08 -5.27
N ARG A 16 39.43 -17.66 -4.26
CA ARG A 16 38.96 -16.77 -3.18
C ARG A 16 38.57 -15.40 -3.69
N GLU A 17 39.36 -14.81 -4.59
CA GLU A 17 39.05 -13.51 -5.22
C GLU A 17 37.74 -13.57 -6.00
N ARG A 18 37.54 -14.60 -6.82
CA ARG A 18 36.30 -14.79 -7.57
C ARG A 18 35.09 -14.95 -6.64
N ARG A 19 35.24 -15.73 -5.55
CA ARG A 19 34.16 -15.89 -4.58
C ARG A 19 33.79 -14.54 -3.95
N ARG A 20 34.77 -13.78 -3.47
CA ARG A 20 34.53 -12.45 -2.88
C ARG A 20 33.85 -11.49 -3.86
N ALA A 21 34.23 -11.53 -5.14
CA ALA A 21 33.59 -10.70 -6.16
C ALA A 21 32.12 -11.07 -6.39
N LEU A 22 31.80 -12.38 -6.37
CA LEU A 22 30.41 -12.86 -6.48
C LEU A 22 29.60 -12.51 -5.24
N ASP A 23 30.19 -12.67 -4.06
CA ASP A 23 29.55 -12.32 -2.79
C ASP A 23 29.23 -10.82 -2.75
N ALA A 24 30.19 -9.95 -3.11
CA ALA A 24 29.97 -8.51 -3.17
C ALA A 24 28.86 -8.11 -4.18
N ALA A 25 28.78 -8.79 -5.32
CA ALA A 25 27.73 -8.54 -6.30
C ALA A 25 26.34 -8.98 -5.82
N ARG A 26 26.26 -10.07 -5.05
CA ARG A 26 25.03 -10.54 -4.41
C ARG A 26 24.59 -9.59 -3.32
N ASP A 27 25.48 -9.22 -2.41
CA ASP A 27 25.19 -8.29 -1.33
C ASP A 27 24.65 -6.95 -1.88
N GLU A 28 25.24 -6.45 -2.96
CA GLU A 28 24.77 -5.21 -3.58
C GLU A 28 23.40 -5.36 -4.26
N HIS A 29 23.12 -6.52 -4.86
CA HIS A 29 21.79 -6.79 -5.41
C HIS A 29 20.74 -6.90 -4.30
N ASP A 30 21.07 -7.63 -3.23
CA ASP A 30 20.20 -7.84 -2.07
C ASP A 30 19.89 -6.51 -1.39
N ARG A 31 20.88 -5.63 -1.19
CA ARG A 31 20.66 -4.26 -0.67
C ARG A 31 19.67 -3.46 -1.53
N ARG A 32 19.79 -3.53 -2.86
CA ARG A 32 18.84 -2.84 -3.75
C ARG A 32 17.42 -3.40 -3.64
N ILE A 33 17.29 -4.73 -3.49
CA ILE A 33 15.99 -5.37 -3.28
C ILE A 33 15.41 -4.97 -1.92
N GLU A 34 16.20 -5.02 -0.86
CA GLU A 34 15.78 -4.65 0.50
C GLU A 34 15.29 -3.20 0.55
N GLN A 35 16.06 -2.28 -0.04
CA GLN A 35 15.67 -0.87 -0.12
C GLN A 35 14.36 -0.67 -0.89
N ALA A 36 14.25 -1.25 -2.09
CA ALA A 36 13.02 -1.15 -2.89
C ALA A 36 11.81 -1.78 -2.18
N THR A 37 12.04 -2.87 -1.42
CA THR A 37 11.01 -3.53 -0.63
C THR A 37 10.57 -2.64 0.53
N ALA A 38 11.50 -2.03 1.26
CA ALA A 38 11.17 -1.11 2.35
C ALA A 38 10.36 0.09 1.84
N GLU A 39 10.76 0.69 0.71
CA GLU A 39 10.02 1.78 0.06
C GLU A 39 8.61 1.34 -0.36
N ALA A 40 8.47 0.14 -0.93
CA ALA A 40 7.18 -0.40 -1.32
C ALA A 40 6.26 -0.64 -0.11
N LEU A 41 6.79 -1.14 1.00
CA LEU A 41 6.01 -1.34 2.23
C LEU A 41 5.47 -0.02 2.78
N VAL A 42 6.30 1.03 2.85
CA VAL A 42 5.86 2.37 3.25
C VAL A 42 4.78 2.92 2.29
N ALA A 43 4.96 2.74 0.98
CA ALA A 43 3.98 3.18 -0.01
C ALA A 43 2.65 2.43 0.11
N LEU A 44 2.68 1.13 0.46
CA LEU A 44 1.47 0.33 0.67
C LEU A 44 0.70 0.76 1.92
N GLU A 45 1.40 1.11 3.00
CA GLU A 45 0.79 1.68 4.21
C GLU A 45 0.12 3.03 3.90
N ALA A 46 0.84 3.96 3.28
CA ALA A 46 0.30 5.25 2.88
C ALA A 46 -0.90 5.12 1.92
N ARG A 47 -0.85 4.15 1.01
CA ARG A 47 -1.99 3.84 0.13
C ARG A 47 -3.19 3.35 0.93
N SER A 48 -3.00 2.45 1.90
CA SER A 48 -4.09 1.96 2.74
C SER A 48 -4.74 3.07 3.56
N GLU A 49 -3.94 3.98 4.12
CA GLU A 49 -4.42 5.15 4.84
C GLU A 49 -5.24 6.07 3.92
N ALA A 50 -4.74 6.34 2.71
CA ALA A 50 -5.46 7.14 1.72
C ALA A 50 -6.79 6.50 1.30
N GLU A 51 -6.82 5.17 1.12
CA GLU A 51 -8.05 4.43 0.82
C GLU A 51 -9.07 4.52 1.96
N GLN A 52 -8.63 4.44 3.22
CA GLN A 52 -9.49 4.62 4.38
C GLN A 52 -10.01 6.05 4.49
N ALA A 53 -9.16 7.06 4.29
CA ALA A 53 -9.55 8.47 4.30
C ALA A 53 -10.57 8.77 3.18
N LEU A 54 -10.35 8.23 1.98
CA LEU A 54 -11.29 8.35 0.87
C LEU A 54 -12.64 7.71 1.20
N ALA A 55 -12.64 6.52 1.80
CA ALA A 55 -13.87 5.85 2.23
C ALA A 55 -14.64 6.67 3.28
N ALA A 56 -13.94 7.27 4.25
CA ALA A 56 -14.54 8.13 5.26
C ALA A 56 -15.14 9.40 4.65
N ALA A 57 -14.41 10.08 3.76
CA ALA A 57 -14.89 11.26 3.04
C ALA A 57 -16.12 10.92 2.18
N THR A 58 -16.10 9.78 1.50
CA THR A 58 -17.22 9.27 0.69
C THR A 58 -18.47 9.04 1.55
N ALA A 59 -18.32 8.45 2.74
CA ALA A 59 -19.44 8.25 3.66
C ALA A 59 -20.01 9.58 4.18
N ALA A 60 -19.16 10.54 4.53
CA ALA A 60 -19.58 11.86 4.98
C ALA A 60 -20.34 12.64 3.88
N LEU A 61 -19.90 12.54 2.62
CA LEU A 61 -20.62 13.10 1.48
C LEU A 61 -22.00 12.45 1.31
N GLY A 62 -22.09 11.13 1.45
CA GLY A 62 -23.37 10.43 1.41
C GLY A 62 -24.35 10.87 2.51
N GLU A 63 -23.88 11.04 3.75
CA GLU A 63 -24.68 11.58 4.85
C GLU A 63 -25.17 13.01 4.57
N THR A 64 -24.29 13.84 4.02
CA THR A 64 -24.62 15.22 3.64
C THR A 64 -25.72 15.25 2.56
N LEU A 65 -25.60 14.37 1.55
CA LEU A 65 -26.63 14.20 0.52
C LEU A 65 -27.97 13.72 1.10
N ARG A 66 -27.96 12.79 2.06
CA ARG A 66 -29.19 12.36 2.76
C ARG A 66 -29.83 13.52 3.51
N THR A 67 -29.03 14.35 4.17
CA THR A 67 -29.51 15.55 4.87
C THR A 67 -30.16 16.54 3.90
N LEU A 68 -29.53 16.86 2.76
CA LEU A 68 -30.10 17.75 1.75
C LEU A 68 -31.45 17.24 1.21
N LEU A 69 -31.56 15.94 0.96
CA LEU A 69 -32.80 15.32 0.49
C LEU A 69 -33.90 15.35 1.56
N ALA A 70 -33.55 15.16 2.83
CA ALA A 70 -34.49 15.28 3.95
C ALA A 70 -35.03 16.70 4.12
N GLU A 71 -34.23 17.72 3.79
CA GLU A 71 -34.64 19.13 3.72
C GLU A 71 -35.44 19.49 2.44
N GLY A 72 -35.79 18.49 1.62
CA GLY A 72 -36.60 18.67 0.41
C GLY A 72 -35.83 19.17 -0.81
N VAL A 73 -34.49 19.14 -0.80
CA VAL A 73 -33.68 19.47 -1.98
C VAL A 73 -33.69 18.28 -2.95
N PRO A 74 -34.21 18.41 -4.18
CA PRO A 74 -34.20 17.30 -5.14
C PRO A 74 -32.77 16.95 -5.58
N ALA A 75 -32.56 15.70 -5.97
CA ALA A 75 -31.23 15.16 -6.28
C ALA A 75 -30.50 15.94 -7.38
N GLU A 76 -31.21 16.42 -8.40
CA GLU A 76 -30.65 17.24 -9.48
C GLU A 76 -30.14 18.59 -8.97
N ARG A 77 -30.85 19.19 -8.00
CA ARG A 77 -30.42 20.44 -7.38
C ARG A 77 -29.25 20.21 -6.42
N ALA A 78 -29.26 19.12 -5.66
CA ALA A 78 -28.13 18.74 -4.82
C ALA A 78 -26.85 18.49 -5.65
N ALA A 79 -26.99 17.81 -6.80
CA ALA A 79 -25.90 17.62 -7.76
C ALA A 79 -25.34 18.98 -8.23
N GLY A 80 -26.20 19.91 -8.62
CA GLY A 80 -25.78 21.26 -9.01
C GLY A 80 -25.11 22.06 -7.88
N LEU A 81 -25.60 21.95 -6.64
CA LEU A 81 -25.02 22.65 -5.48
C LEU A 81 -23.64 22.12 -5.08
N LEU A 82 -23.38 20.83 -5.30
CA LEU A 82 -22.13 20.17 -4.93
C LEU A 82 -21.17 19.99 -6.11
N GLU A 83 -21.52 20.54 -7.28
CA GLU A 83 -20.76 20.38 -8.54
C GLU A 83 -20.52 18.91 -8.91
N LEU A 84 -21.50 18.05 -8.59
CA LEU A 84 -21.49 16.63 -8.90
C LEU A 84 -22.41 16.32 -10.07
N ASP A 85 -22.17 15.20 -10.74
CA ASP A 85 -23.16 14.64 -11.66
C ASP A 85 -24.23 13.82 -10.89
N THR A 86 -25.39 13.62 -11.51
CA THR A 86 -26.51 12.91 -10.86
C THR A 86 -26.28 11.41 -10.71
N ALA A 87 -25.33 10.82 -11.45
CA ALA A 87 -24.92 9.42 -11.27
C ALA A 87 -24.00 9.28 -10.04
N GLU A 88 -23.14 10.26 -9.82
CA GLU A 88 -22.26 10.39 -8.67
C GLU A 88 -23.06 10.52 -7.37
N VAL A 89 -24.07 11.41 -7.35
CA VAL A 89 -25.00 11.52 -6.22
C VAL A 89 -25.65 10.17 -5.89
N ARG A 90 -26.14 9.46 -6.90
CA ARG A 90 -26.73 8.11 -6.72
C ARG A 90 -25.72 7.09 -6.20
N ARG A 91 -24.47 7.14 -6.69
CA ARG A 91 -23.39 6.26 -6.24
C ARG A 91 -23.03 6.52 -4.78
N LEU A 92 -22.87 7.78 -4.39
CA LEU A 92 -22.52 8.20 -3.03
C LEU A 92 -23.62 7.83 -2.03
N MET A 93 -24.88 8.06 -2.37
CA MET A 93 -26.01 7.62 -1.55
C MET A 93 -25.99 6.10 -1.34
N LYS A 94 -25.80 5.33 -2.42
CA LYS A 94 -25.74 3.86 -2.34
C LYS A 94 -24.51 3.36 -1.57
N ALA A 95 -23.38 4.05 -1.67
CA ALA A 95 -22.17 3.71 -0.93
C ALA A 95 -22.36 3.95 0.58
N ALA A 96 -23.10 5.00 0.96
CA ALA A 96 -23.40 5.32 2.34
C ALA A 96 -24.43 4.37 2.99
N ASP A 97 -25.21 3.65 2.19
CA ASP A 97 -26.13 2.60 2.68
C ASP A 97 -25.45 1.25 2.88
N ARG A 98 -24.22 1.06 2.37
CA ARG A 98 -23.45 -0.15 2.64
C ARG A 98 -22.84 -0.06 4.05
N PRO A 99 -22.98 -1.12 4.89
CA PRO A 99 -22.30 -1.15 6.17
C PRO A 99 -20.78 -1.04 5.94
N SER A 100 -20.17 -0.03 6.55
CA SER A 100 -18.73 0.21 6.44
C SER A 100 -17.95 -0.97 7.04
N PRO A 101 -17.03 -1.60 6.28
CA PRO A 101 -16.18 -2.66 6.83
C PRO A 101 -15.24 -2.14 7.94
N ALA A 102 -15.05 -0.82 8.06
CA ALA A 102 -14.27 -0.21 9.15
C ALA A 102 -14.98 -0.25 10.52
N ALA A 103 -16.28 -0.56 10.57
CA ALA A 103 -17.00 -0.77 11.84
C ALA A 103 -16.74 -2.15 12.46
N ALA A 104 -16.18 -3.10 11.70
CA ALA A 104 -15.73 -4.38 12.22
C ALA A 104 -14.35 -4.21 12.88
N LYS A 105 -14.31 -3.57 14.06
CA LYS A 105 -13.11 -3.57 14.91
C LYS A 105 -12.68 -5.02 15.19
N PRO A 106 -11.37 -5.32 15.23
CA PRO A 106 -10.90 -6.65 15.60
C PRO A 106 -11.32 -6.91 17.05
N VAL A 107 -11.93 -8.07 17.29
CA VAL A 107 -12.05 -8.63 18.64
C VAL A 107 -10.63 -8.78 19.18
N ALA A 108 -10.26 -7.88 20.08
CA ALA A 108 -9.15 -8.09 20.97
C ALA A 108 -9.54 -9.22 21.94
N THR A 109 -9.13 -10.44 21.65
CA THR A 109 -9.09 -11.50 22.66
C THR A 109 -7.78 -11.41 23.40
N LEU A 110 -7.86 -10.82 24.59
CA LEU A 110 -6.90 -10.92 25.68
C LEU A 110 -6.73 -12.38 26.14
N THR A 111 -5.54 -12.65 26.71
CA THR A 111 -5.18 -13.65 27.74
C THR A 111 -5.18 -15.14 27.36
N SER A 112 -3.99 -15.77 27.36
CA SER A 112 -3.35 -16.35 28.55
C SER A 112 -1.83 -16.41 28.38
#